data_AF-A0A0K2VAF9-F1
#
_entry.id   AF-A0A0K2VAF9-F1
#
_cell.length_a   1.000
_cell.length_b   1.000
_cell.length_c   1.000
_cell.angle_alpha   90.00
_cell.angle_beta   90.00
_cell.angle_gamma   90.00
#
_symmetry.space_group_name_H-M   'P 1'
#
loop_
_entity.id
_entity.type
_entity.pdbx_description
1 polymer ?
#
loop_
_entity_poly.entity_id
_entity_poly.type
_entity_poly.pdbx_seq_one_letter_code
_entity_poly.pdbx_strand_id
1 'polypeptide(L)' 'MRRVAARLSPKYLNFVQKQYCEEVSLDMLDRPNSDPTFTERIITVDETWVYEFNMQTSLQSSEWGDKKFIVKIVEH' A
#
# COMPACT_ATOMS: atom_id res chain seq x y z
N MET A 1 5.57 -12.62 -6.99
CA MET A 1 5.00 -11.51 -6.20
C MET A 1 5.89 -11.27 -4.99
N ARG A 2 6.12 -10.02 -4.61
CA ARG A 2 6.86 -9.58 -3.42
C ARG A 2 5.99 -8.57 -2.68
N ARG A 3 5.93 -8.65 -1.35
CA ARG A 3 5.27 -7.62 -0.55
C ARG A 3 6.16 -6.37 -0.48
N VAL A 4 5.57 -5.23 -0.78
CA VAL A 4 6.14 -3.89 -0.61
C VAL A 4 5.10 -3.06 0.14
N ALA A 5 5.43 -2.63 1.35
CA ALA A 5 4.45 -2.12 2.31
C ALA A 5 3.23 -3.08 2.47
N ALA A 6 2.01 -2.54 2.43
CA ALA A 6 0.78 -3.34 2.50
C ALA A 6 0.41 -4.03 1.18
N ARG A 7 1.11 -3.72 0.07
CA ARG A 7 0.73 -4.14 -1.29
C ARG A 7 1.57 -5.31 -1.81
N LEU A 8 0.97 -6.11 -2.69
CA LEU A 8 1.68 -7.13 -3.46
C LEU A 8 2.15 -6.54 -4.79
N SER A 9 3.46 -6.52 -4.98
CA SER A 9 4.09 -6.07 -6.22
C SER A 9 4.63 -7.27 -7.02
N PRO A 10 4.63 -7.23 -8.36
CA PRO A 10 5.35 -8.19 -9.18
C PRO A 10 6.84 -8.26 -8.80
N LYS A 11 7.43 -9.46 -8.82
CA LYS A 11 8.89 -9.61 -8.57
C LYS A 11 9.72 -9.04 -9.73
N TYR A 12 9.16 -9.13 -10.93
CA TYR A 12 9.74 -8.60 -12.16
C TYR A 12 8.66 -7.77 -12.86
N LEU A 13 9.03 -6.57 -13.30
CA LEU A 13 8.19 -5.74 -14.15
C LEU A 13 8.49 -6.06 -15.61
N ASN A 14 7.45 -6.13 -16.44
CA ASN A 14 7.64 -6.21 -17.88
C ASN A 14 8.13 -4.86 -18.45
N PHE A 15 8.51 -4.83 -19.72
CA PHE A 15 9.05 -3.63 -20.36
C PHE A 15 8.08 -2.45 -20.29
N VAL A 16 6.80 -2.68 -20.60
CA VAL A 16 5.76 -1.65 -20.59
C VAL A 16 5.55 -1.05 -19.20
N GLN A 17 5.54 -1.88 -18.15
CA GLN A 17 5.40 -1.44 -16.77
C GLN A 17 6.59 -0.57 -16.33
N LYS A 18 7.82 -0.93 -16.75
CA LYS A 18 9.01 -0.13 -16.45
C LYS A 18 8.98 1.21 -17.16
N GLN A 19 8.67 1.21 -18.45
CA GLN A 19 8.58 2.42 -19.25
C GLN A 19 7.54 3.37 -18.68
N TYR A 20 6.34 2.86 -18.32
CA TYR A 20 5.31 3.68 -17.70
C TYR A 20 5.75 4.29 -16.36
N CYS A 21 6.42 3.50 -15.51
CA CYS A 21 6.97 4.04 -14.26
C CYS A 21 8.01 5.13 -14.51
N GLU A 22 8.88 4.98 -15.52
CA GLU A 22 9.89 5.97 -15.89
C GLU A 22 9.25 7.26 -16.40
N GLU A 23 8.31 7.17 -17.35
CA GLU A 23 7.62 8.32 -17.94
C GLU A 23 6.91 9.15 -16.86
N VAL A 24 6.13 8.50 -15.98
CA VAL A 24 5.45 9.19 -14.88
C VAL A 24 6.44 9.79 -13.88
N SER A 25 7.55 9.09 -13.57
CA SER A 25 8.54 9.62 -12.62
C SER A 25 9.25 10.85 -13.17
N LEU A 26 9.60 10.86 -14.46
CA LEU A 26 10.24 12.01 -15.11
C LEU A 26 9.31 13.22 -15.14
N ASP A 27 8.04 13.03 -15.49
CA ASP A 27 7.03 14.10 -15.46
C ASP A 27 6.86 14.65 -14.04
N MET A 28 6.77 13.79 -13.02
CA MET A 28 6.63 14.22 -11.63
C MET A 28 7.89 14.90 -11.08
N LEU A 29 9.08 14.55 -11.57
CA LEU A 29 10.34 15.19 -11.17
C LEU A 29 10.47 16.63 -11.67
N ASP A 30 9.88 16.93 -12.83
CA ASP A 30 10.01 18.27 -13.43
C ASP A 30 9.04 19.29 -12.82
N ARG A 31 7.88 18.83 -12.34
CA ARG A 31 6.83 19.71 -11.79
C ARG A 31 7.31 20.66 -10.68
N PRO A 32 8.12 20.24 -9.68
CA PRO A 32 8.67 21.15 -8.68
C PRO A 32 9.56 22.27 -9.24
N ASN A 33 10.19 22.07 -10.40
CA ASN A 33 11.02 23.11 -11.05
C ASN A 33 10.16 24.27 -11.55
N SER A 34 8.97 23.95 -12.06
CA SER A 34 8.01 24.94 -12.57
C SER A 34 7.14 25.55 -11.47
N ASP A 35 6.90 24.81 -10.40
CA ASP A 35 6.04 25.23 -9.30
C ASP A 35 6.60 24.75 -7.95
N PRO A 36 7.30 25.63 -7.22
CA PRO A 36 7.93 25.30 -5.94
C PRO A 36 6.96 24.80 -4.86
N THR A 37 5.66 25.12 -4.98
CA THR A 37 4.62 24.73 -4.01
C THR A 37 3.92 23.42 -4.40
N PHE A 38 4.34 22.79 -5.50
CA PHE A 38 3.71 21.56 -6.03
C PHE A 38 3.63 20.47 -4.96
N THR A 39 4.74 20.16 -4.29
CA THR A 39 4.82 19.08 -3.31
C THR A 39 3.93 19.32 -2.09
N GLU A 40 3.77 20.58 -1.65
CA GLU A 40 2.96 20.94 -0.48
C GLU A 40 1.46 20.70 -0.69
N ARG A 41 1.02 20.68 -1.96
CA ARG A 41 -0.37 20.46 -2.34
C ARG A 41 -0.70 18.99 -2.61
N ILE A 42 0.29 18.10 -2.55
CA ILE A 42 0.07 16.67 -2.74
C ILE A 42 -0.57 16.07 -1.49
N ILE A 43 -1.79 15.56 -1.62
CA ILE A 43 -2.46 14.76 -0.59
C ILE A 43 -2.41 13.30 -1.06
N THR A 44 -1.82 12.43 -0.24
CA THR A 44 -1.77 10.98 -0.51
C THR A 44 -2.57 10.21 0.52
N VAL A 45 -3.24 9.15 0.07
CA VAL A 45 -4.00 8.22 0.92
C VAL A 45 -3.61 6.80 0.48
N ASP A 46 -3.36 5.92 1.45
CA ASP A 46 -3.13 4.49 1.23
C ASP A 46 -3.83 3.68 2.33
N GLU A 47 -4.25 2.46 1.99
CA GLU A 47 -4.90 1.55 2.93
C GLU A 47 -3.91 0.48 3.41
N THR A 48 -3.84 0.26 4.73
CA THR A 48 -3.08 -0.84 5.31
C THR A 48 -3.95 -1.72 6.20
N TRP A 49 -3.69 -3.03 6.18
CA TRP A 49 -4.38 -3.97 7.05
C TRP A 49 -3.72 -3.97 8.43
N VAL A 50 -4.47 -3.57 9.45
CA VAL A 50 -4.05 -3.67 10.85
C VAL A 50 -4.75 -4.89 11.46
N TYR A 51 -3.96 -5.82 11.99
CA TYR A 51 -4.50 -6.98 12.71
C TYR A 51 -4.77 -6.58 14.16
N GLU A 52 -6.02 -6.68 14.59
CA GLU A 52 -6.36 -6.61 16.00
C GLU A 52 -6.01 -7.97 16.65
N PHE A 53 -5.08 -7.95 17.61
CA PHE A 53 -4.74 -9.15 18.37
C PHE A 53 -5.54 -9.18 19.67
N ASN A 54 -6.58 -10.02 19.71
CA ASN A 54 -7.34 -10.28 20.92
C ASN A 54 -6.99 -11.68 21.46
N MET A 55 -6.48 -11.72 22.69
CA MET A 55 -6.02 -12.95 23.35
C MET A 55 -7.15 -13.97 23.58
N GLN A 56 -8.40 -13.53 23.70
CA GLN A 56 -9.53 -14.42 23.96
C GLN A 56 -9.98 -15.15 22.69
N THR A 57 -9.94 -14.47 21.54
CA THR A 57 -10.21 -15.06 20.22
C THR A 57 -9.05 -15.92 19.71
N SER A 58 -7.80 -15.63 20.10
CA SER A 58 -6.66 -16.49 19.74
C SER A 58 -6.77 -17.86 20.40
N LEU A 59 -7.15 -17.93 21.69
CA LEU A 59 -7.36 -19.20 22.38
C LEU A 59 -8.53 -20.01 21.79
N GLN A 60 -9.67 -19.38 21.44
CA GLN A 60 -10.79 -20.09 20.80
C GLN A 60 -10.49 -20.55 19.37
N SER A 61 -9.65 -19.82 18.62
CA SER A 61 -9.25 -20.22 17.27
C SER A 61 -8.36 -21.47 17.22
N SER A 62 -7.67 -21.79 18.31
CA SER A 62 -6.90 -23.04 18.45
C SER A 62 -7.78 -24.29 18.53
N GLU A 63 -9.06 -24.16 18.88
CA GLU A 63 -9.99 -25.28 18.95
C GLU A 63 -10.73 -25.53 17.62
N TRP A 64 -10.77 -24.55 16.71
CA TRP A 64 -11.46 -24.65 15.42
C TRP A 64 -10.60 -23.99 14.34
N GLY A 65 -9.94 -24.83 13.51
CA GLY A 65 -8.92 -24.43 12.55
C GLY A 65 -9.15 -23.09 11.83
N ASP A 66 -8.11 -22.24 11.91
CA ASP A 66 -7.79 -21.09 11.07
C ASP A 66 -8.97 -20.25 10.56
N LYS A 67 -9.55 -19.40 11.43
CA LYS A 67 -10.39 -18.28 10.99
C LYS A 67 -9.87 -16.96 11.56
N LYS A 68 -9.19 -16.19 10.70
CA LYS A 68 -8.84 -14.78 10.95
C LYS A 68 -9.99 -13.88 10.52
N PHE A 69 -10.51 -13.07 11.45
CA PHE A 69 -11.45 -12.00 11.13
C PHE A 69 -10.68 -10.76 10.70
N ILE A 70 -11.06 -10.17 9.57
CA ILE A 70 -10.43 -8.98 8.99
C ILE A 70 -11.38 -7.80 9.24
N VAL A 71 -10.91 -6.77 9.94
CA VAL A 71 -11.64 -5.51 10.12
C VAL A 71 -10.98 -4.45 9.23
N LYS A 72 -11.76 -3.77 8.39
CA LYS A 72 -11.31 -2.64 7.57
C LYS A 72 -11.60 -1.36 8.35
N ILE A 73 -10.57 -0.60 8.70
CA ILE A 73 -10.73 0.76 9.23
C ILE A 73 -10.66 1.71 8.04
N VAL A 74 -11.70 2.52 7.87
CA VAL A 74 -11.73 3.65 6.93
C VAL A 74 -11.58 4.91 7.79
N GLU A 75 -10.46 5.62 7.67
CA GLU A 75 -10.33 6.95 8.24
C GLU A 75 -10.94 7.98 7.27
N HIS A 76 -11.70 8.93 7.83
CA HIS A 76 -12.49 9.95 7.13
C HIS A 76 -11.67 11.20 6.81
#